data_AF-A0A933BF84-F1
#
_entry.id   AF-A0A933BF84-F1
#
_cell.length_a   1.000
_cell.length_b   1.000
_cell.length_c   1.000
_cell.angle_alpha   90.00
_cell.angle_beta   90.00
_cell.angle_gamma   90.00
#
_symmetry.space_group_name_H-M   'P 1'
#
loop_
_entity.id
_entity.type
_entity.pdbx_description
1 polymer ?
#
loop_
_entity_poly.entity_id
_entity_poly.type
_entity_poly.pdbx_seq_one_letter_code
_entity_poly.pdbx_strand_id
1 'polypeptide(L)' 'MRVGQWLQPRYPGSDVFEKDFSQVDFSGLDIYCPGCKQPLRLSRRSPNGKLAGWCKRCNRGVCA' A
#
# COMPACT_ATOMS: atom_id res chain seq x y z
N MET A 1 12.22 4.31 -9.72
CA MET A 1 11.06 3.90 -8.88
C MET A 1 9.78 4.15 -9.65
N ARG A 2 8.86 3.18 -9.67
CA ARG A 2 7.58 3.28 -10.41
C ARG A 2 6.55 4.05 -9.56
N VAL A 3 5.58 4.70 -10.20
CA VAL A 3 4.43 5.29 -9.50
C VAL A 3 3.39 4.18 -9.31
N GLY A 4 2.95 3.95 -8.07
CA GLY A 4 1.93 2.94 -7.80
C GLY A 4 0.52 3.42 -8.10
N GLN A 5 -0.44 2.55 -7.85
CA GLN A 5 -1.86 2.83 -8.07
C GLN A 5 -2.63 2.90 -6.76
N TRP A 6 -3.71 3.68 -6.72
CA TRP A 6 -4.59 3.69 -5.57
C TRP A 6 -5.27 2.34 -5.43
N LEU A 7 -5.20 1.79 -4.23
CA LEU A 7 -5.90 0.57 -3.91
C LEU A 7 -7.42 0.82 -3.96
N GLN A 8 -8.14 -0.06 -4.66
CA GLN A 8 -9.59 -0.03 -4.78
C GLN A 8 -10.20 -1.34 -4.23
N PRO A 9 -11.31 -1.27 -3.46
CA PRO A 9 -12.01 -0.07 -3.01
C PRO A 9 -11.18 0.79 -2.04
N ARG A 10 -11.59 2.05 -1.83
CA ARG A 10 -10.92 2.92 -0.87
C ARG A 10 -11.18 2.40 0.55
N TYR A 11 -10.12 2.06 1.24
CA TYR A 11 -10.18 1.69 2.65
C TYR A 11 -10.48 2.91 3.52
N PRO A 12 -11.33 2.76 4.57
CA PRO A 12 -11.69 3.84 5.47
C PRO A 12 -10.54 4.25 6.40
N GLY A 13 -9.62 3.33 6.68
CA GLY A 13 -8.47 3.55 7.56
C GLY A 13 -7.38 2.50 7.36
N SER A 14 -6.20 2.77 7.93
CA SER A 14 -5.06 1.86 7.88
C SER A 14 -5.33 0.56 8.64
N ASP A 15 -6.14 0.60 9.69
CA ASP A 15 -6.54 -0.55 10.50
C ASP A 15 -7.32 -1.59 9.69
N VAL A 16 -8.26 -1.15 8.86
CA VAL A 16 -9.01 -2.05 7.96
C VAL A 16 -8.10 -2.58 6.86
N PHE A 17 -7.24 -1.72 6.30
CA PHE A 17 -6.24 -2.14 5.32
C PHE A 17 -5.29 -3.21 5.87
N GLU A 18 -4.82 -3.07 7.11
CA GLU A 18 -3.91 -4.04 7.74
C GLU A 18 -4.59 -5.38 8.06
N LYS A 19 -5.92 -5.41 8.22
CA LYS A 19 -6.67 -6.68 8.34
C LYS A 19 -6.67 -7.45 7.02
N ASP A 20 -6.91 -6.77 5.90
CA ASP A 20 -6.93 -7.38 4.57
C ASP A 20 -5.53 -7.72 4.04
N PHE A 21 -4.53 -6.92 4.44
CA PHE A 21 -3.12 -7.11 4.12
C PHE A 21 -2.31 -7.43 5.38
N SER A 22 -2.72 -8.52 6.04
CA SER A 22 -2.18 -8.94 7.34
C SER A 22 -0.73 -9.42 7.28
N GLN A 23 -0.29 -9.95 6.13
CA GLN A 23 1.07 -10.44 5.98
C GLN A 23 2.06 -9.29 5.75
N VAL A 24 3.20 -9.36 6.43
CA VAL A 24 4.32 -8.44 6.21
C VAL A 24 5.27 -9.06 5.23
N ASP A 25 5.63 -8.32 4.18
CA ASP A 25 6.62 -8.73 3.19
C ASP A 25 7.90 -7.90 3.38
N PHE A 26 8.96 -8.57 3.84
CA PHE A 26 10.27 -7.96 4.06
C PHE A 26 11.00 -7.62 2.75
N SER A 27 10.62 -8.23 1.63
CA SER A 27 11.11 -7.91 0.28
C SER A 27 10.33 -6.77 -0.39
N GLY A 28 9.53 -6.04 0.40
CA GLY A 28 8.61 -5.01 -0.07
C GLY A 28 9.17 -4.03 -1.10
N LEU A 29 8.32 -3.63 -2.03
CA LEU A 29 8.68 -2.84 -3.21
C LEU A 29 8.60 -1.33 -2.94
N ASP A 30 9.63 -0.57 -3.29
CA ASP A 30 9.61 0.89 -3.20
C ASP A 30 8.99 1.53 -4.45
N ILE A 31 7.92 2.29 -4.24
CA ILE A 31 7.20 3.02 -5.29
C ILE A 31 6.96 4.47 -4.86
N TYR A 32 6.52 5.32 -5.79
CA TYR A 32 5.98 6.64 -5.45
C TYR A 32 4.47 6.59 -5.25
N CYS A 33 4.00 7.26 -4.21
CA CYS A 33 2.57 7.46 -3.98
C CYS A 33 1.96 8.30 -5.13
N PRO A 34 0.86 7.87 -5.76
CA PRO A 34 0.24 8.59 -6.87
C PRO A 34 -0.32 9.97 -6.48
N GLY A 35 -0.58 10.23 -5.20
CA GLY A 35 -1.07 11.53 -4.70
C GLY A 35 0.07 12.48 -4.32
N CYS A 36 0.78 12.17 -3.25
CA CYS A 36 1.79 13.06 -2.68
C CYS A 36 3.18 12.94 -3.31
N LYS A 37 3.39 12.00 -4.24
CA LYS A 37 4.67 11.70 -4.91
C LYS A 37 5.82 11.35 -3.94
N GLN A 38 5.53 11.05 -2.68
CA GLN A 38 6.55 10.59 -1.74
C GLN A 38 6.84 9.09 -1.96
N PRO A 39 8.10 8.67 -1.72
CA PRO A 39 8.44 7.26 -1.74
C PRO A 39 7.66 6.52 -0.63
N LEU A 40 7.12 5.36 -0.99
CA LEU A 40 6.34 4.47 -0.14
C LEU A 40 6.79 3.04 -0.41
N ARG A 41 7.09 2.31 0.66
CA ARG A 41 7.40 0.88 0.59
C ARG A 41 6.12 0.06 0.73
N LEU A 42 5.86 -0.80 -0.25
CA LEU A 42 4.79 -1.80 -0.22
C LEU A 42 5.25 -2.99 0.60
N SER A 43 5.05 -2.92 1.92
CA SER A 43 5.49 -3.97 2.86
C SER A 43 4.36 -4.87 3.34
N ARG A 44 3.15 -4.73 2.81
CA ARG A 44 1.98 -5.51 3.22
C ARG A 44 1.51 -6.38 2.07
N ARG A 45 1.12 -7.62 2.36
CA ARG A 45 0.67 -8.60 1.39
C ARG A 45 -0.70 -9.14 1.77
N SER A 46 -1.60 -9.17 0.80
CA SER A 46 -2.90 -9.83 0.95
C SER A 46 -2.74 -11.36 0.84
N PRO A 47 -3.69 -12.15 1.37
CA PRO A 47 -3.74 -13.60 1.15
C PRO A 47 -3.72 -14.00 -0.33
N ASN A 48 -4.21 -13.11 -1.22
CA ASN A 48 -4.21 -13.30 -2.67
C ASN A 48 -2.86 -12.94 -3.32
N GLY A 49 -1.81 -12.72 -2.52
CA GLY A 49 -0.45 -12.46 -2.99
C GLY A 49 -0.18 -11.02 -3.45
N LYS A 50 -1.19 -10.13 -3.49
CA LYS A 50 -1.03 -8.72 -3.88
C LYS A 50 -0.24 -7.94 -2.84
N LEU A 51 0.75 -7.16 -3.29
CA LEU A 51 1.54 -6.24 -2.49
C LEU A 51 0.90 -4.85 -2.44
N ALA A 52 0.82 -4.29 -1.25
CA ALA A 52 0.31 -2.96 -0.99
C ALA A 52 1.04 -2.29 0.18
N GLY A 53 0.78 -1.01 0.34
CA GLY A 53 1.32 -0.18 1.42
C GLY A 53 0.37 0.97 1.73
N TRP A 54 0.46 1.50 2.94
CA TRP A 54 -0.36 2.63 3.36
C TRP A 54 0.41 3.94 3.27
N CYS A 55 -0.08 4.87 2.44
CA CYS A 55 0.47 6.22 2.43
C CYS A 55 -0.08 7.01 3.61
N LYS A 56 0.75 7.30 4.63
CA LYS A 56 0.35 8.10 5.80
C LYS A 56 -0.08 9.53 5.43
N ARG A 57 0.60 10.18 4.47
CA ARG A 57 0.31 11.56 4.05
C ARG A 57 -1.02 11.70 3.30
N CYS A 58 -1.34 10.75 2.44
CA CYS A 58 -2.62 10.72 1.71
C CYS A 58 -3.71 9.95 2.46
N ASN A 59 -3.37 9.33 3.60
CA ASN A 59 -4.19 8.42 4.37
C ASN A 59 -4.96 7.42 3.49
N ARG A 60 -4.22 6.71 2.62
CA ARG A 60 -4.81 5.83 1.60
C ARG A 60 -3.87 4.70 1.21
N GLY A 61 -4.44 3.53 0.95
CA GLY A 61 -3.73 2.35 0.45
C GLY A 61 -3.27 2.51 -1.00
N VAL A 62 -2.07 2.03 -1.28
CA VAL A 62 -1.42 2.04 -2.59
C VAL A 62 -0.94 0.64 -2.91
N CYS A 63 -1.06 0.21 -4.16
CA CYS A 63 -0.49 -1.05 -4.66
C CYS A 63 0.53 -0.78 -5.78
N ALA A 64 1.31 -1.81 -6.09
CA ALA A 64 2.22 -1.81 -7.24
C ALA A 64 1.44 -1.71 -8.56
#